data_AF-A0A3L8A912-F1
#
_entry.id   AF-A0A3L8A912-F1
#
_cell.length_a   1.000
_cell.length_b   1.000
_cell.length_c   1.000
_cell.angle_alpha   90.00
_cell.angle_beta   90.00
_cell.angle_gamma   90.00
#
_symmetry.space_group_name_H-M   'P 1'
#
loop_
_entity.id
_entity.type
_entity.pdbx_description
1 polymer ?
#
loop_
_entity_poly.entity_id
_entity_poly.type
_entity_poly.pdbx_seq_one_letter_code
_entity_poly.pdbx_strand_id
1 'polypeptide(L)'
;MKKWIIYVLGVITGIMLTFAFAFYVNLSNTPGIIGLEMFEEPGDYMEYSQFEVFQVVQSGCALAYADESFGSIVFIMPNESQQFYDDQKIVLKNDQCAQHVGTYKYSTKMEIEKTVPAIRIVDGVELPKSNRTVTEKKDFGKTLFEKPGECVSRKNFEVQKVLDSGDAIALEIRETISEHVFTSDLEVLILAQEGSNFYNNQIVKAPQGKCARQIGNYKYQQYGSTKVIPIIAFK
;
A
#
# COMPACT_ATOMS: atom_id res chain seq x y z
N MET A 1 23.19 16.17 -59.76
CA MET A 1 21.86 16.53 -59.20
C MET A 1 21.17 15.41 -58.41
N LYS A 2 21.45 14.11 -58.61
CA LYS A 2 20.77 13.01 -57.89
C LYS A 2 21.13 12.87 -56.40
N LYS A 3 22.38 13.13 -56.01
CA LYS A 3 22.84 12.96 -54.61
C LYS A 3 22.20 13.95 -53.63
N TRP A 4 21.98 15.19 -54.07
CA TRP A 4 21.33 16.23 -53.26
C TRP A 4 19.84 15.92 -53.02
N ILE A 5 19.15 15.40 -54.04
CA ILE A 5 17.74 14.97 -53.93
C ILE A 5 17.59 13.85 -52.89
N ILE A 6 18.51 12.87 -52.88
CA ILE A 6 18.50 11.78 -51.90
C ILE A 6 18.71 12.31 -50.47
N TYR A 7 19.57 13.32 -50.32
CA TYR A 7 19.82 13.95 -49.02
C TYR A 7 18.58 14.70 -48.50
N VAL A 8 17.94 15.50 -49.34
CA VAL A 8 16.71 16.25 -48.99
C VAL A 8 15.57 15.28 -48.65
N LEU A 9 15.43 14.19 -49.42
CA LEU A 9 14.41 13.17 -49.15
C LEU A 9 14.65 12.49 -47.79
N GLY A 10 15.91 12.18 -47.45
CA GLY A 10 16.29 11.63 -46.16
C GLY A 10 15.92 12.54 -44.98
N VAL A 11 16.16 13.85 -45.12
CA VAL A 11 15.81 14.85 -44.09
C VAL A 11 14.29 14.92 -43.89
N ILE A 12 13.51 14.98 -44.98
CA ILE A 12 12.05 15.02 -44.90
C ILE A 12 11.49 13.75 -44.25
N THR A 13 12.06 12.59 -44.60
CA THR A 13 11.65 11.30 -44.05
C THR A 13 11.97 11.21 -42.56
N GLY A 14 13.16 11.69 -42.14
CA GLY A 14 13.55 11.75 -40.73
C GLY A 14 12.65 12.67 -39.90
N ILE A 15 12.25 13.82 -40.45
CA ILE A 15 11.31 14.75 -39.79
C ILE A 15 9.95 14.07 -39.63
N MET A 16 9.42 13.45 -40.68
CA MET A 16 8.14 12.72 -40.63
C MET A 16 8.17 11.57 -39.61
N LEU A 17 9.26 10.81 -39.56
CA LEU A 17 9.42 9.72 -38.59
C LEU A 17 9.48 10.25 -37.16
N THR A 18 10.14 11.39 -36.93
CA THR A 18 10.23 12.03 -35.62
C THR A 18 8.86 12.50 -35.14
N PHE A 19 8.06 13.13 -36.02
CA PHE A 19 6.69 13.53 -35.68
C PHE A 19 5.77 12.33 -35.45
N ALA A 20 5.90 11.26 -36.25
CA ALA A 20 5.13 10.03 -36.06
C ALA A 20 5.47 9.36 -34.71
N PHE A 21 6.75 9.31 -34.34
CA PHE A 21 7.19 8.79 -33.04
C PHE A 21 6.70 9.65 -31.88
N ALA A 22 6.83 10.98 -31.98
CA ALA A 22 6.33 11.90 -30.96
C ALA A 22 4.80 11.81 -30.80
N PHE A 23 4.07 11.65 -31.90
CA PHE A 23 2.62 11.45 -31.89
C PHE A 23 2.25 10.10 -31.26
N TYR A 24 2.98 9.02 -31.56
CA TYR A 24 2.76 7.72 -30.93
C TYR A 24 3.01 7.75 -29.41
N VAL A 25 4.08 8.40 -28.96
CA VAL A 25 4.36 8.62 -27.54
C VAL A 25 3.27 9.46 -26.87
N ASN A 26 2.76 10.48 -27.56
CA ASN A 26 1.66 11.30 -27.06
C ASN A 26 0.34 10.51 -26.99
N LEU A 27 0.05 9.64 -27.96
CA LEU A 27 -1.13 8.79 -27.99
C LEU A 27 -1.09 7.70 -26.90
N SER A 28 0.10 7.23 -26.54
CA SER A 28 0.30 6.31 -25.41
C SER A 28 0.16 6.99 -24.03
N ASN A 29 0.12 8.33 -23.97
CA ASN A 29 -0.34 9.02 -22.77
C ASN A 29 -1.85 8.92 -22.70
N THR A 30 -2.35 7.77 -22.25
CA THR A 30 -3.72 7.65 -21.75
C THR A 30 -3.93 8.82 -20.77
N PRO A 31 -5.01 9.62 -20.85
CA PRO A 31 -5.29 10.64 -19.85
C PRO A 31 -5.43 9.96 -18.49
N GLY A 32 -4.33 9.90 -17.76
CA GLY A 32 -4.22 9.19 -16.51
C GLY A 32 -5.03 9.90 -15.45
N ILE A 33 -5.63 9.14 -14.54
CA ILE A 33 -6.22 9.70 -13.33
C ILE A 33 -5.08 10.33 -12.54
N ILE A 34 -5.17 11.63 -12.27
CA ILE A 34 -4.13 12.37 -11.54
C ILE A 34 -3.97 11.74 -10.15
N GLY A 35 -2.74 11.36 -9.81
CA GLY A 35 -2.41 10.70 -8.55
C GLY A 35 -2.49 9.17 -8.58
N LEU A 36 -2.97 8.56 -9.67
CA LEU A 36 -2.98 7.10 -9.85
C LEU A 36 -1.67 6.62 -10.50
N GLU A 37 -1.03 5.65 -9.86
CA GLU A 37 0.14 4.94 -10.36
C GLU A 37 -0.19 3.45 -10.45
N MET A 38 -0.33 2.93 -11.67
CA MET A 38 -0.66 1.52 -11.93
C MET A 38 0.60 0.67 -11.95
N PHE A 39 0.49 -0.58 -11.50
CA PHE A 39 1.56 -1.57 -11.67
C PHE A 39 1.63 -2.05 -13.12
N GLU A 40 2.81 -2.53 -13.54
CA GLU A 40 3.00 -3.18 -14.85
C GLU A 40 2.20 -4.50 -14.94
N GLU A 41 2.15 -5.24 -13.83
CA GLU A 41 1.33 -6.44 -13.66
C GLU A 41 0.45 -6.29 -12.41
N PRO A 42 -0.80 -6.79 -12.42
CA PRO A 42 -1.65 -6.77 -11.23
C PRO A 42 -0.97 -7.47 -10.06
N GLY A 43 -1.00 -6.84 -8.90
CA GLY A 43 -0.50 -7.38 -7.64
C GLY A 43 -1.45 -8.40 -7.01
N ASP A 44 -1.17 -8.72 -5.75
CA ASP A 44 -1.91 -9.72 -4.98
C ASP A 44 -3.39 -9.34 -4.73
N TYR A 45 -4.16 -10.35 -4.34
CA TYR A 45 -5.55 -10.16 -3.89
C TYR A 45 -5.58 -9.71 -2.43
N MET A 46 -6.40 -8.71 -2.15
CA MET A 46 -6.67 -8.21 -0.81
C MET A 46 -7.85 -8.96 -0.20
N GLU A 47 -7.69 -9.40 1.05
CA GLU A 47 -8.71 -10.11 1.82
C GLU A 47 -9.78 -9.16 2.38
N TYR A 48 -10.44 -8.42 1.49
CA TYR A 48 -11.58 -7.58 1.84
C TYR A 48 -12.89 -8.27 1.50
N SER A 49 -13.91 -8.11 2.34
CA SER A 49 -15.25 -8.68 2.15
C SER A 49 -16.28 -7.63 1.71
N GLN A 50 -16.07 -6.36 2.06
CA GLN A 50 -16.99 -5.29 1.72
C GLN A 50 -16.31 -3.92 1.67
N PHE A 51 -16.97 -2.99 0.98
CA PHE A 51 -16.56 -1.60 0.86
C PHE A 51 -17.74 -0.67 1.09
N GLU A 52 -17.48 0.47 1.73
CA GLU A 52 -18.42 1.58 1.85
C GLU A 52 -17.82 2.80 1.16
N VAL A 53 -18.37 3.16 0.00
CA VAL A 53 -17.92 4.33 -0.77
C VAL A 53 -18.24 5.58 0.03
N PHE A 54 -17.24 6.39 0.37
CA PHE A 54 -17.48 7.67 1.03
C PHE A 54 -17.29 8.87 0.10
N GLN A 55 -16.65 8.66 -1.05
CA GLN A 55 -16.47 9.71 -2.04
C GLN A 55 -16.21 9.12 -3.44
N VAL A 56 -17.09 9.42 -4.38
CA VAL A 56 -16.83 9.25 -5.81
C VAL A 56 -15.96 10.40 -6.31
N VAL A 57 -14.93 10.09 -7.07
CA VAL A 57 -14.00 11.07 -7.66
C VAL A 57 -14.12 11.11 -9.19
N GLN A 58 -13.34 12.00 -9.81
CA GLN A 58 -13.30 12.15 -11.25
C GLN A 58 -12.99 10.82 -11.96
N SER A 59 -13.59 10.62 -13.14
CA SER A 59 -13.50 9.38 -13.93
C SER A 59 -14.30 8.19 -13.38
N GLY A 60 -15.22 8.42 -12.44
CA GLY A 60 -16.14 7.38 -11.94
C GLY A 60 -15.49 6.38 -10.99
N CYS A 61 -14.29 6.66 -10.51
CA CYS A 61 -13.62 5.90 -9.45
C CYS A 61 -14.11 6.33 -8.08
N ALA A 62 -13.87 5.53 -7.05
CA ALA A 62 -14.37 5.77 -5.71
C ALA A 62 -13.29 5.60 -4.65
N LEU A 63 -13.32 6.45 -3.62
CA LEU A 63 -12.67 6.18 -2.35
C LEU A 63 -13.67 5.50 -1.41
N ALA A 64 -13.25 4.40 -0.80
CA ALA A 64 -14.12 3.59 0.03
C ALA A 64 -13.41 3.09 1.29
N TYR A 65 -14.15 2.94 2.38
CA TYR A 65 -13.73 2.19 3.57
C TYR A 65 -13.86 0.70 3.31
N ALA A 66 -12.86 -0.10 3.67
CA ALA A 66 -12.92 -1.56 3.58
C ALA A 66 -13.31 -2.18 4.93
N ASP A 67 -14.18 -3.20 4.88
CA ASP A 67 -14.59 -4.05 6.01
C ASP A 67 -15.09 -3.33 7.25
N GLU A 68 -15.87 -2.24 7.08
CA GLU A 68 -16.41 -1.42 8.19
C GLU A 68 -15.31 -0.79 9.08
N SER A 69 -14.04 -0.84 8.67
CA SER A 69 -12.95 -0.19 9.36
C SER A 69 -12.76 1.24 8.82
N PHE A 70 -12.92 2.23 9.70
CA PHE A 70 -12.70 3.65 9.35
C PHE A 70 -11.24 3.97 8.93
N GLY A 71 -10.31 3.02 9.05
CA GLY A 71 -8.88 3.19 8.75
C GLY A 71 -8.43 2.65 7.38
N SER A 72 -9.07 1.62 6.84
CA SER A 72 -8.66 1.01 5.57
C SER A 72 -9.37 1.67 4.40
N ILE A 73 -8.73 2.68 3.81
CA ILE A 73 -9.25 3.36 2.62
C ILE A 73 -8.64 2.72 1.37
N VAL A 74 -9.49 2.41 0.40
CA VAL A 74 -9.10 1.92 -0.92
C VAL A 74 -9.58 2.89 -2.01
N PHE A 75 -8.87 2.93 -3.13
CA PHE A 75 -9.30 3.56 -4.36
C PHE A 75 -9.84 2.50 -5.33
N ILE A 76 -11.15 2.45 -5.53
CA ILE A 76 -11.82 1.45 -6.35
C ILE A 76 -11.96 1.98 -7.78
N MET A 77 -11.37 1.26 -8.73
CA MET A 77 -11.56 1.50 -10.14
C MET A 77 -12.83 0.78 -10.64
N PRO A 78 -13.70 1.45 -11.40
CA PRO A 78 -14.89 0.81 -11.95
C PRO A 78 -14.50 -0.17 -13.07
N ASN A 79 -15.22 -1.29 -13.15
CA ASN A 79 -15.27 -2.10 -14.35
C ASN A 79 -16.16 -1.42 -15.42
N GLU A 80 -16.13 -1.91 -16.67
CA GLU A 80 -16.81 -1.25 -17.82
C GLU A 80 -18.29 -0.91 -17.60
N SER A 81 -18.99 -1.67 -16.75
CA SER A 81 -20.41 -1.49 -16.42
C SER A 81 -20.68 -1.01 -14.99
N GLN A 82 -19.64 -0.76 -14.20
CA GLN A 82 -19.77 -0.42 -12.79
C GLN A 82 -19.78 1.09 -12.60
N GLN A 83 -20.76 1.59 -11.85
CA GLN A 83 -20.84 2.98 -11.45
C GLN A 83 -20.97 3.05 -9.93
N PHE A 84 -20.23 3.98 -9.33
CA PHE A 84 -20.27 4.21 -7.90
C PHE A 84 -21.12 5.42 -7.56
N TYR A 85 -21.68 5.43 -6.35
CA TYR A 85 -22.30 6.58 -5.71
C TYR A 85 -21.83 6.69 -4.26
N ASP A 86 -21.89 7.90 -3.70
CA ASP A 86 -21.52 8.13 -2.30
C ASP A 86 -22.43 7.32 -1.36
N ASP A 87 -21.87 6.83 -0.26
CA ASP A 87 -22.48 5.94 0.74
C ASP A 87 -22.91 4.57 0.18
N GLN A 88 -22.43 4.18 -1.01
CA GLN A 88 -22.69 2.86 -1.56
C GLN A 88 -21.97 1.78 -0.76
N LYS A 89 -22.75 0.82 -0.22
CA LYS A 89 -22.21 -0.43 0.31
C LYS A 89 -22.06 -1.47 -0.79
N ILE A 90 -20.83 -1.97 -0.95
CA ILE A 90 -20.45 -3.02 -1.89
C ILE A 90 -20.06 -4.23 -1.06
N VAL A 91 -20.77 -5.34 -1.18
CA VAL A 91 -20.42 -6.61 -0.52
C VAL A 91 -19.90 -7.55 -1.59
N LEU A 92 -18.66 -8.02 -1.44
CA LEU A 92 -18.07 -8.99 -2.34
C LEU A 92 -18.75 -10.35 -2.16
N LYS A 93 -19.04 -11.01 -3.28
CA LYS A 93 -19.48 -12.40 -3.27
C LYS A 93 -18.29 -13.34 -3.06
N ASN A 94 -18.56 -14.59 -2.72
CA ASN A 94 -17.52 -15.61 -2.47
C ASN A 94 -16.58 -15.87 -3.66
N ASP A 95 -17.02 -15.52 -4.87
CA ASP A 95 -16.27 -15.63 -6.12
C ASP A 95 -15.62 -14.31 -6.56
N GLN A 96 -15.74 -13.25 -5.75
CA GLN A 96 -15.18 -11.94 -6.03
C GLN A 96 -14.03 -11.61 -5.09
N CYS A 97 -13.02 -10.92 -5.63
CA CYS A 97 -11.89 -10.47 -4.84
C CYS A 97 -11.43 -9.07 -5.26
N ALA A 98 -10.79 -8.38 -4.32
CA ALA A 98 -10.17 -7.09 -4.57
C ALA A 98 -8.74 -7.31 -5.03
N GLN A 99 -8.46 -7.11 -6.31
CA GLN A 99 -7.12 -7.20 -6.88
C GLN A 99 -6.38 -5.87 -6.73
N HIS A 100 -5.18 -5.89 -6.18
CA HIS A 100 -4.32 -4.72 -6.06
C HIS A 100 -3.71 -4.37 -7.42
N VAL A 101 -4.02 -3.19 -7.96
CA VAL A 101 -3.58 -2.81 -9.32
C VAL A 101 -2.67 -1.58 -9.35
N GLY A 102 -2.43 -0.95 -8.22
CA GLY A 102 -1.59 0.24 -8.12
C GLY A 102 -1.77 1.01 -6.82
N THR A 103 -1.35 2.28 -6.80
CA THR A 103 -1.56 3.19 -5.68
C THR A 103 -2.21 4.49 -6.15
N TYR A 104 -2.97 5.12 -5.27
CA TYR A 104 -3.62 6.41 -5.52
C TYR A 104 -3.24 7.43 -4.46
N LYS A 105 -2.76 8.59 -4.90
CA LYS A 105 -2.39 9.74 -4.07
C LYS A 105 -3.47 10.82 -4.15
N TYR A 106 -3.92 11.30 -3.00
CA TYR A 106 -4.87 12.41 -2.91
C TYR A 106 -4.56 13.32 -1.71
N SER A 107 -4.99 14.56 -1.80
CA SER A 107 -4.89 15.54 -0.72
C SER A 107 -6.24 15.74 -0.06
N THR A 108 -6.27 15.69 1.25
CA THR A 108 -7.47 16.02 2.04
C THR A 108 -7.71 17.53 2.06
N LYS A 109 -8.88 17.97 2.55
CA LYS A 109 -9.19 19.41 2.76
C LYS A 109 -8.21 20.13 3.69
N MET A 110 -7.44 19.39 4.49
CA MET A 110 -6.40 19.93 5.37
C MET A 110 -5.00 19.92 4.72
N GLU A 111 -4.91 19.74 3.39
CA GLU A 111 -3.65 19.65 2.62
C GLU A 111 -2.72 18.50 3.06
N ILE A 112 -3.26 17.52 3.78
CA ILE A 112 -2.53 16.30 4.13
C ILE A 112 -2.60 15.35 2.93
N GLU A 113 -1.45 15.02 2.36
CA GLU A 113 -1.31 13.99 1.33
C GLU A 113 -1.52 12.60 1.94
N LYS A 114 -2.28 11.78 1.22
CA LYS A 114 -2.58 10.39 1.55
C LYS A 114 -2.29 9.53 0.34
N THR A 115 -1.74 8.35 0.58
CA THR A 115 -1.55 7.31 -0.44
C THR A 115 -2.35 6.09 0.00
N VAL A 116 -3.19 5.57 -0.90
CA VAL A 116 -4.06 4.42 -0.65
C VAL A 116 -3.90 3.39 -1.77
N PRO A 117 -4.16 2.10 -1.51
CA PRO A 117 -4.15 1.09 -2.55
C PRO A 117 -5.23 1.37 -3.60
N ALA A 118 -4.87 1.21 -4.88
CA ALA A 118 -5.81 1.18 -5.98
C ALA A 118 -6.19 -0.27 -6.29
N ILE A 119 -7.49 -0.56 -6.34
CA ILE A 119 -8.02 -1.92 -6.51
C ILE A 119 -9.02 -2.01 -7.66
N ARG A 120 -9.16 -3.23 -8.19
CA ARG A 120 -10.28 -3.66 -9.03
C ARG A 120 -11.00 -4.82 -8.37
N ILE A 121 -12.32 -4.85 -8.48
CA ILE A 121 -13.11 -6.01 -8.07
C ILE A 121 -13.18 -6.95 -9.28
N VAL A 122 -12.64 -8.16 -9.13
CA VAL A 122 -12.60 -9.16 -10.20
C VAL A 122 -13.37 -10.42 -9.80
N ASP A 123 -14.01 -11.05 -10.78
CA ASP A 123 -14.74 -12.30 -10.61
C ASP A 123 -13.83 -13.51 -10.93
N GLY A 124 -13.94 -14.61 -10.17
CA GLY A 124 -13.49 -15.94 -10.57
C GLY A 124 -12.08 -16.38 -10.15
N VAL A 125 -11.63 -16.09 -8.93
CA VAL A 125 -10.30 -16.53 -8.46
C VAL A 125 -10.40 -17.51 -7.29
N GLU A 126 -10.03 -18.78 -7.52
CA GLU A 126 -9.62 -19.68 -6.44
C GLU A 126 -8.30 -19.17 -5.85
N LEU A 127 -8.31 -18.80 -4.56
CA LEU A 127 -7.14 -18.28 -3.83
C LEU A 127 -5.91 -19.19 -4.03
N PRO A 128 -4.83 -18.73 -4.70
CA PRO A 128 -3.58 -19.46 -4.74
C PRO A 128 -2.85 -19.28 -3.41
N LYS A 129 -2.47 -20.39 -2.77
CA LYS A 129 -1.49 -20.40 -1.67
C LYS A 129 -0.15 -19.89 -2.24
N SER A 130 0.30 -18.73 -1.78
CA SER A 130 1.41 -18.00 -2.40
C SER A 130 2.75 -18.76 -2.29
N ASN A 131 3.55 -18.64 -3.36
CA ASN A 131 4.89 -19.14 -3.52
C ASN A 131 5.69 -18.02 -4.22
N ARG A 132 6.93 -17.73 -3.74
CA ARG A 132 7.99 -16.86 -4.34
C ARG A 132 7.82 -15.35 -4.13
N THR A 133 8.85 -14.49 -4.08
CA THR A 133 10.34 -14.58 -4.01
C THR A 133 10.83 -13.22 -3.47
N VAL A 134 11.78 -13.23 -2.54
CA VAL A 134 12.27 -12.05 -1.80
C VAL A 134 13.23 -11.19 -2.64
N THR A 135 12.97 -9.88 -2.71
CA THR A 135 13.94 -8.87 -3.19
C THR A 135 14.43 -8.05 -2.00
N GLU A 136 15.72 -8.15 -1.68
CA GLU A 136 16.38 -7.47 -0.57
C GLU A 136 16.47 -5.94 -0.79
N LYS A 137 15.99 -5.13 0.17
CA LYS A 137 16.29 -3.68 0.25
C LYS A 137 16.67 -3.23 1.67
N LYS A 138 17.98 -3.00 1.83
CA LYS A 138 18.74 -2.13 2.78
C LYS A 138 18.14 -1.76 4.16
N ASP A 139 18.72 -2.38 5.20
CA ASP A 139 18.59 -2.08 6.63
C ASP A 139 19.32 -0.79 7.08
N PHE A 140 18.70 0.39 6.97
CA PHE A 140 19.20 1.59 7.66
C PHE A 140 18.54 1.75 9.05
N GLY A 141 19.36 1.86 10.11
CA GLY A 141 18.92 2.24 11.47
C GLY A 141 18.58 1.10 12.44
N LYS A 142 18.66 -0.17 12.01
CA LYS A 142 18.40 -1.35 12.85
C LYS A 142 19.68 -1.86 13.52
N THR A 143 19.58 -2.32 14.76
CA THR A 143 20.66 -3.02 15.48
C THR A 143 20.05 -4.22 16.20
N LEU A 144 20.30 -5.43 15.72
CA LEU A 144 19.79 -6.67 16.33
C LEU A 144 20.73 -7.18 17.42
N PHE A 145 20.17 -7.79 18.45
CA PHE A 145 20.90 -8.44 19.54
C PHE A 145 21.17 -9.91 19.21
N GLU A 146 22.28 -10.46 19.70
CA GLU A 146 22.60 -11.89 19.54
C GLU A 146 21.60 -12.80 20.27
N LYS A 147 21.04 -12.32 21.38
CA LYS A 147 20.03 -13.03 22.17
C LYS A 147 18.85 -12.09 22.45
N PRO A 148 17.61 -12.61 22.41
CA PRO A 148 16.45 -11.85 22.83
C PRO A 148 16.62 -11.34 24.27
N GLY A 149 16.31 -10.08 24.48
CA GLY A 149 16.30 -9.45 25.78
C GLY A 149 15.01 -9.71 26.56
N GLU A 150 14.69 -8.74 27.41
CA GLU A 150 13.55 -8.78 28.31
C GLU A 150 12.20 -8.80 27.59
N CYS A 151 11.21 -9.29 28.32
CA CYS A 151 9.81 -9.25 27.91
C CYS A 151 9.30 -7.81 28.04
N VAL A 152 9.01 -7.16 26.90
CA VAL A 152 8.58 -5.76 26.84
C VAL A 152 7.07 -5.66 27.05
N SER A 153 6.29 -6.58 26.46
CA SER A 153 4.85 -6.63 26.66
C SER A 153 4.27 -8.02 26.33
N ARG A 154 3.10 -8.32 26.90
CA ARG A 154 2.25 -9.47 26.56
C ARG A 154 0.98 -9.06 25.82
N LYS A 155 0.79 -7.78 25.56
CA LYS A 155 -0.41 -7.23 24.92
C LYS A 155 -0.26 -7.23 23.39
N ASN A 156 -1.37 -6.95 22.74
CA ASN A 156 -1.43 -6.76 21.29
C ASN A 156 -0.85 -5.40 20.92
N PHE A 157 -0.54 -5.21 19.64
CA PHE A 157 -0.02 -3.96 19.11
C PHE A 157 -0.86 -3.50 17.95
N GLU A 158 -1.03 -2.19 17.79
CA GLU A 158 -1.65 -1.56 16.63
C GLU A 158 -0.57 -0.91 15.78
N VAL A 159 -0.45 -1.33 14.52
CA VAL A 159 0.47 -0.74 13.55
C VAL A 159 0.09 0.71 13.31
N GLN A 160 1.01 1.65 13.52
CA GLN A 160 0.80 3.07 13.26
C GLN A 160 1.29 3.45 11.87
N LYS A 161 2.41 2.86 11.46
CA LYS A 161 3.08 3.18 10.20
C LYS A 161 3.87 1.98 9.69
N VAL A 162 3.69 1.67 8.41
CA VAL A 162 4.57 0.76 7.67
C VAL A 162 5.72 1.54 7.04
N LEU A 163 6.93 1.00 7.13
CA LEU A 163 8.14 1.57 6.54
C LEU A 163 8.34 1.07 5.11
N ASP A 164 9.17 1.76 4.33
CA ASP A 164 9.53 1.34 2.97
C ASP A 164 10.18 -0.05 2.91
N SER A 165 10.73 -0.53 4.04
CA SER A 165 11.27 -1.89 4.19
C SER A 165 10.19 -2.97 4.36
N GLY A 166 8.93 -2.58 4.55
CA GLY A 166 7.84 -3.45 4.94
C GLY A 166 7.69 -3.66 6.46
N ASP A 167 8.67 -3.25 7.28
CA ASP A 167 8.56 -3.34 8.74
C ASP A 167 7.51 -2.35 9.28
N ALA A 168 6.95 -2.64 10.45
CA ALA A 168 5.92 -1.81 11.05
C ALA A 168 6.39 -1.13 12.34
N ILE A 169 6.14 0.17 12.45
CA ILE A 169 6.10 0.87 13.73
C ILE A 169 4.70 0.66 14.31
N ALA A 170 4.62 0.13 15.53
CA ALA A 170 3.38 -0.20 16.20
C ALA A 170 3.36 0.30 17.64
N LEU A 171 2.17 0.59 18.17
CA LEU A 171 1.95 0.95 19.57
C LEU A 171 1.26 -0.20 20.30
N GLU A 172 1.66 -0.45 21.54
CA GLU A 172 0.98 -1.43 22.39
C GLU A 172 -0.47 -0.99 22.65
N ILE A 173 -1.41 -1.91 22.55
CA ILE A 173 -2.81 -1.69 22.90
C ILE A 173 -2.94 -1.79 24.42
N ARG A 174 -3.32 -0.68 25.06
CA ARG A 174 -3.59 -0.62 26.50
C ARG A 174 -4.88 -1.35 26.84
N GLU A 175 -5.95 -1.01 26.12
CA GLU A 175 -7.30 -1.54 26.28
C GLU A 175 -8.12 -1.36 25.00
N THR A 176 -9.20 -2.13 24.88
CA THR A 176 -10.18 -1.99 23.81
C THR A 176 -11.54 -1.85 24.47
N ILE A 177 -12.18 -0.68 24.34
CA ILE A 177 -13.49 -0.39 24.94
C ILE A 177 -14.44 -0.02 23.82
N SER A 178 -15.57 -0.73 23.73
CA SER A 178 -16.61 -0.46 22.72
C SER A 178 -16.03 -0.33 21.31
N GLU A 179 -15.16 -1.29 20.93
CA GLU A 179 -14.47 -1.34 19.62
C GLU A 179 -13.45 -0.23 19.36
N HIS A 180 -13.23 0.67 20.32
CA HIS A 180 -12.18 1.69 20.27
C HIS A 180 -10.86 1.15 20.83
N VAL A 181 -9.77 1.31 20.08
CA VAL A 181 -8.42 0.90 20.49
C VAL A 181 -7.75 2.07 21.21
N PHE A 182 -7.38 1.86 22.47
CA PHE A 182 -6.56 2.80 23.21
C PHE A 182 -5.14 2.26 23.28
N THR A 183 -4.19 2.98 22.67
CA THR A 183 -2.78 2.63 22.68
C THR A 183 -2.06 3.20 23.90
N SER A 184 -0.96 2.57 24.31
CA SER A 184 -0.01 3.11 25.28
C SER A 184 1.12 3.86 24.57
N ASP A 185 2.04 4.43 25.35
CA ASP A 185 3.22 5.12 24.83
C ASP A 185 4.33 4.15 24.37
N LEU A 186 4.12 2.83 24.52
CA LEU A 186 5.08 1.82 24.10
C LEU A 186 5.06 1.65 22.57
N GLU A 187 5.95 2.38 21.90
CA GLU A 187 6.23 2.25 20.46
C GLU A 187 7.31 1.22 20.19
N VAL A 188 7.09 0.35 19.21
CA VAL A 188 7.98 -0.76 18.85
C VAL A 188 8.13 -0.87 17.33
N LEU A 189 9.24 -1.45 16.87
CA LEU A 189 9.38 -1.92 15.49
C LEU A 189 9.10 -3.43 15.44
N ILE A 190 8.18 -3.83 14.58
CA ILE A 190 7.90 -5.23 14.26
C ILE A 190 8.49 -5.51 12.88
N LEU A 191 9.43 -6.45 12.84
CA LEU A 191 10.06 -6.81 11.57
C LEU A 191 9.08 -7.58 10.70
N ALA A 192 9.05 -7.24 9.41
CA ALA A 192 8.35 -8.05 8.43
C ALA A 192 9.02 -9.43 8.37
N GLN A 193 8.25 -10.47 8.68
CA GLN A 193 8.64 -11.85 8.40
C GLN A 193 8.11 -12.22 7.01
N GLU A 194 8.65 -13.28 6.42
CA GLU A 194 8.19 -13.80 5.14
C GLU A 194 6.66 -14.04 5.18
N GLY A 195 5.90 -13.30 4.37
CA GLY A 195 4.42 -13.31 4.37
C GLY A 195 3.73 -12.27 5.29
N SER A 196 4.48 -11.39 5.95
CA SER A 196 3.92 -10.30 6.77
C SER A 196 3.65 -9.08 5.91
N ASN A 197 2.38 -8.81 5.59
CA ASN A 197 1.98 -7.56 4.94
C ASN A 197 1.37 -6.63 5.99
N PHE A 198 2.23 -5.85 6.65
CA PHE A 198 1.72 -4.87 7.59
C PHE A 198 0.95 -3.75 6.87
N TYR A 199 -0.08 -3.22 7.52
CA TYR A 199 -0.80 -2.02 7.08
C TYR A 199 -1.15 -1.16 8.29
N ASN A 200 -1.42 0.13 8.06
CA ASN A 200 -1.76 1.05 9.16
C ASN A 200 -3.06 0.61 9.85
N ASN A 201 -3.08 0.72 11.16
CA ASN A 201 -4.14 0.33 12.09
C ASN A 201 -4.37 -1.19 12.22
N GLN A 202 -3.47 -2.01 11.66
CA GLN A 202 -3.53 -3.45 11.85
C GLN A 202 -3.27 -3.83 13.32
N ILE A 203 -4.10 -4.72 13.85
CA ILE A 203 -3.87 -5.33 15.17
C ILE A 203 -2.99 -6.56 15.04
N VAL A 204 -1.76 -6.47 15.53
CA VAL A 204 -0.83 -7.59 15.69
C VAL A 204 -1.08 -8.25 17.05
N LYS A 205 -1.67 -9.45 17.02
CA LYS A 205 -2.02 -10.20 18.22
C LYS A 205 -0.80 -10.88 18.83
N ALA A 206 -0.60 -10.72 20.13
CA ALA A 206 0.39 -11.50 20.87
C ALA A 206 -0.08 -12.96 20.98
N PRO A 207 0.71 -13.94 20.52
CA PRO A 207 0.35 -15.34 20.66
C PRO A 207 0.23 -15.75 22.13
N GLN A 208 -0.76 -16.60 22.45
CA GLN A 208 -0.93 -17.07 23.83
C GLN A 208 0.33 -17.75 24.36
N GLY A 209 0.72 -17.40 25.59
CA GLY A 209 1.91 -17.94 26.26
C GLY A 209 3.24 -17.36 25.79
N LYS A 210 3.26 -16.57 24.71
CA LYS A 210 4.45 -15.83 24.26
C LYS A 210 4.43 -14.39 24.78
N CYS A 211 5.56 -13.71 24.67
CA CYS A 211 5.59 -12.27 24.85
C CYS A 211 6.48 -11.56 23.84
N ALA A 212 6.20 -10.28 23.61
CA ALA A 212 7.02 -9.41 22.78
C ALA A 212 8.35 -9.18 23.51
N ARG A 213 9.40 -9.84 23.06
CA ARG A 213 10.76 -9.65 23.57
C ARG A 213 11.52 -8.69 22.69
N GLN A 214 12.31 -7.83 23.30
CA GLN A 214 13.21 -6.97 22.56
C GLN A 214 14.31 -7.80 21.91
N ILE A 215 14.46 -7.68 20.60
CA ILE A 215 15.52 -8.34 19.82
C ILE A 215 16.47 -7.35 19.17
N GLY A 216 16.28 -6.05 19.41
CA GLY A 216 17.14 -5.01 18.87
C GLY A 216 16.64 -3.60 19.18
N ASN A 217 17.28 -2.62 18.54
CA ASN A 217 16.90 -1.22 18.55
C ASN A 217 16.77 -0.69 17.13
N TYR A 218 15.77 0.14 16.90
CA TYR A 218 15.57 0.87 15.66
C TYR A 218 15.69 2.37 15.91
N LYS A 219 16.55 3.03 15.14
CA LYS A 219 16.77 4.49 15.20
C LYS A 219 16.22 5.14 13.95
N TYR A 220 15.38 6.16 14.12
CA TYR A 220 14.81 6.93 13.01
C TYR A 220 14.67 8.41 13.34
N GLN A 221 14.54 9.26 12.31
CA GLN A 221 14.33 10.70 12.47
C GLN A 221 12.82 11.00 12.50
N GLN A 222 12.39 11.73 13.52
CA GLN A 222 11.02 12.22 13.67
C GLN A 222 11.06 13.71 14.06
N TYR A 223 10.47 14.57 13.22
CA TYR A 223 10.42 16.04 13.43
C TYR A 223 11.79 16.69 13.75
N GLY A 224 12.85 16.24 13.08
CA GLY A 224 14.21 16.77 13.30
C GLY A 224 14.91 16.24 14.56
N SER A 225 14.32 15.28 15.27
CA SER A 225 14.91 14.60 16.42
C SER A 225 15.14 13.11 16.14
N THR A 226 16.19 12.53 16.71
CA THR A 226 16.45 11.08 16.61
C THR A 226 15.63 10.37 17.68
N LYS A 227 14.72 9.49 17.27
CA LYS A 227 13.97 8.60 18.15
C LYS A 227 14.54 7.18 18.07
N VAL A 228 14.54 6.48 19.20
CA VAL A 228 15.02 5.10 19.32
C VAL A 228 13.93 4.25 19.95
N ILE A 229 13.52 3.18 19.28
CA ILE A 229 12.49 2.25 19.75
C ILE A 229 13.00 0.81 19.73
N PRO A 230 12.46 -0.07 20.59
CA PRO A 230 12.80 -1.48 20.57
C PRO A 230 12.29 -2.17 19.30
N ILE A 231 13.10 -3.07 18.74
CA ILE A 231 12.65 -4.06 17.77
C ILE A 231 12.15 -5.26 18.56
N ILE A 232 10.94 -5.77 18.27
CA ILE A 232 10.36 -6.89 19.02
C ILE A 232 10.14 -8.14 18.15
N ALA A 233 10.13 -9.29 18.82
CA ALA A 233 9.61 -10.53 18.29
C ALA A 233 8.86 -11.30 19.38
N PHE A 234 7.79 -12.01 19.01
CA PHE A 234 7.05 -12.86 19.94
C PHE A 234 7.79 -14.19 20.16
N LYS A 235 8.27 -14.41 21.38
CA LYS A 235 8.99 -15.63 21.78
C LYS A 235 8.41 -16.23 23.05
#